data_AF-A0A258K521-F1
#
_entry.id   AF-A0A258K521-F1
#
_cell.length_a   1.000
_cell.length_b   1.000
_cell.length_c   1.000
_cell.angle_alpha   90.00
_cell.angle_beta   90.00
_cell.angle_gamma   90.00
#
_symmetry.space_group_name_H-M   'P 1'
#
loop_
_entity.id
_entity.type
_entity.pdbx_description
1 polymer ?
#
loop_
_entity_poly.entity_id
_entity_poly.type
_entity_poly.pdbx_seq_one_letter_code
_entity_poly.pdbx_strand_id
1 'polypeptide(L)'
;MADSMALRPAQVAAIPDHTVVCRCEDITRGQIDAAFEDGARDLNQLKHFTRCGMGPCQGRFCGDVAGEILAARVGSREAVGTFTARPPLRPVPLADLMGSFDYADIPIPAPAPL
;
A
#
# COMPACT_ATOMS: atom_id res chain seq x y z
N MET A 1 -3.18 -24.41 3.32
CA MET A 1 -4.03 -23.39 3.98
C MET A 1 -3.92 -22.00 3.36
N ALA A 2 -2.90 -21.68 2.55
CA ALA A 2 -2.79 -20.38 1.90
C ALA A 2 -3.85 -20.15 0.78
N ASP A 3 -4.24 -21.20 0.04
CA ASP A 3 -5.14 -21.05 -1.12
C ASP A 3 -6.63 -20.94 -0.79
N SER A 4 -7.06 -21.19 0.46
CA SER A 4 -8.49 -21.22 0.78
C SER A 4 -9.17 -19.85 0.69
N MET A 5 -8.38 -18.77 0.70
CA MET A 5 -8.88 -17.39 0.56
C MET A 5 -8.40 -16.71 -0.73
N ALA A 6 -7.69 -17.43 -1.61
CA ALA A 6 -7.22 -16.88 -2.87
C ALA A 6 -8.42 -16.64 -3.82
N LEU A 7 -8.38 -15.53 -4.56
CA LEU A 7 -9.38 -15.26 -5.58
C LEU A 7 -9.18 -16.22 -6.74
N ARG A 8 -10.26 -16.84 -7.22
CA ARG A 8 -10.19 -17.66 -8.43
C ARG A 8 -9.99 -16.74 -9.66
N PRO A 9 -9.30 -17.19 -10.72
CA PRO A 9 -9.10 -16.39 -11.92
C PRO A 9 -10.39 -15.82 -12.52
N ALA A 10 -11.46 -16.62 -12.54
CA ALA A 10 -12.78 -16.17 -13.01
C ALA A 10 -13.38 -15.04 -12.16
N GLN A 11 -13.10 -15.01 -10.85
CA GLN A 11 -13.55 -13.93 -9.96
C GLN A 11 -12.79 -12.63 -10.25
N VAL A 12 -11.48 -12.72 -10.49
CA VAL A 12 -10.64 -11.56 -10.86
C VAL A 12 -11.04 -11.00 -12.23
N ALA A 13 -11.32 -11.86 -13.20
CA ALA A 13 -11.77 -11.47 -14.53
C ALA A 13 -13.17 -10.82 -14.52
N ALA A 14 -14.02 -11.19 -13.57
CA ALA A 14 -15.37 -10.65 -13.45
C ALA A 14 -15.44 -9.25 -12.82
N ILE A 15 -14.32 -8.71 -12.29
CA ILE A 15 -14.28 -7.38 -11.66
C ILE A 15 -14.39 -6.31 -12.76
N PRO A 16 -15.46 -5.49 -12.80
CA PRO A 16 -15.55 -4.39 -13.74
C PRO A 16 -14.47 -3.33 -13.54
N ASP A 17 -14.08 -2.65 -14.62
CA ASP A 17 -13.08 -1.58 -14.66
C ASP A 17 -13.31 -0.44 -13.65
N HIS A 18 -14.54 0.02 -13.49
CA HIS A 18 -14.95 1.10 -12.60
C HIS A 18 -15.02 0.69 -11.13
N THR A 19 -14.79 -0.59 -10.80
CA THR A 19 -14.84 -1.07 -9.42
C THR A 19 -13.71 -0.47 -8.62
N VAL A 20 -14.04 0.21 -7.52
CA VAL A 20 -13.04 0.71 -6.57
C VAL A 20 -12.38 -0.46 -5.84
N VAL A 21 -11.09 -0.64 -6.06
CA VAL A 21 -10.25 -1.64 -5.41
C VAL A 21 -9.60 -1.07 -4.15
N CYS A 22 -9.09 0.17 -4.20
CA CYS A 22 -8.56 0.86 -3.03
C CYS A 22 -9.51 1.97 -2.58
N ARG A 23 -10.35 1.68 -1.58
CA ARG A 23 -11.30 2.65 -1.02
C ARG A 23 -10.63 3.89 -0.39
N CYS A 24 -9.42 3.75 0.15
CA CYS A 24 -8.78 4.87 0.83
C CYS A 24 -8.26 5.95 -0.12
N GLU A 25 -7.89 5.57 -1.33
CA GLU A 25 -7.30 6.46 -2.35
C GLU A 25 -8.16 6.51 -3.62
N ASP A 26 -9.38 5.96 -3.56
CA ASP A 26 -10.35 5.83 -4.65
C ASP A 26 -9.78 5.27 -5.96
N ILE A 27 -8.93 4.24 -5.85
CA ILE A 27 -8.31 3.60 -7.02
C ILE A 27 -9.17 2.47 -7.55
N THR A 28 -9.54 2.57 -8.82
CA THR A 28 -10.36 1.60 -9.55
C THR A 28 -9.53 0.48 -10.18
N ARG A 29 -10.19 -0.62 -10.57
CA ARG A 29 -9.60 -1.72 -11.35
C ARG A 29 -8.96 -1.20 -12.65
N GLY A 30 -9.64 -0.32 -13.38
CA GLY A 30 -9.16 0.24 -14.63
C GLY A 30 -7.86 1.04 -14.45
N GLN A 31 -7.71 1.76 -13.33
CA GLN A 31 -6.46 2.46 -13.01
C GLN A 31 -5.31 1.50 -12.67
N ILE A 32 -5.59 0.34 -12.07
CA ILE A 32 -4.59 -0.70 -11.84
C ILE A 32 -4.14 -1.31 -13.18
N ASP A 33 -5.08 -1.60 -14.08
CA ASP A 33 -4.77 -2.11 -15.41
C ASP A 33 -3.99 -1.09 -16.23
N ALA A 34 -4.32 0.20 -16.15
CA ALA A 34 -3.57 1.28 -16.82
C ALA A 34 -2.14 1.38 -16.28
N ALA A 35 -1.94 1.31 -14.96
CA ALA A 35 -0.60 1.32 -14.37
C ALA A 35 0.24 0.11 -14.80
N PHE A 36 -0.39 -1.05 -15.04
CA PHE A 36 0.29 -2.19 -15.65
C PHE A 36 0.75 -1.88 -17.07
N GLU A 37 -0.11 -1.28 -17.91
CA GLU A 37 0.30 -0.86 -19.26
C GLU A 37 1.46 0.15 -19.22
N ASP A 38 1.48 1.05 -18.23
CA ASP A 38 2.56 2.03 -18.02
C ASP A 38 3.85 1.43 -17.40
N GLY A 39 3.86 0.14 -17.09
CA GLY A 39 5.07 -0.60 -16.71
C GLY A 39 5.12 -1.13 -15.27
N ALA A 40 4.07 -0.97 -14.45
CA ALA A 40 4.03 -1.59 -13.13
C ALA A 40 3.93 -3.12 -13.25
N ARG A 41 4.79 -3.84 -12.53
CA ARG A 41 4.87 -5.31 -12.51
C ARG A 41 4.74 -5.92 -11.11
N ASP A 42 4.93 -5.12 -10.06
CA ASP A 42 4.76 -5.54 -8.67
C ASP A 42 3.90 -4.55 -7.87
N LEU A 43 3.46 -4.95 -6.68
CA LEU A 43 2.59 -4.12 -5.83
C LEU A 43 3.25 -2.82 -5.37
N ASN A 44 4.57 -2.79 -5.14
CA ASN A 44 5.25 -1.56 -4.74
C ASN A 44 5.40 -0.58 -5.90
N GLN A 45 5.58 -1.07 -7.13
CA GLN A 45 5.50 -0.26 -8.34
C GLN A 45 4.08 0.27 -8.54
N LEU A 46 3.05 -0.59 -8.46
CA LEU A 46 1.65 -0.13 -8.54
C LEU A 46 1.34 0.96 -7.52
N LYS A 47 1.81 0.80 -6.28
CA LYS A 47 1.71 1.80 -5.21
C LYS A 47 2.33 3.13 -5.65
N HIS A 48 3.49 3.11 -6.30
CA HIS A 48 4.15 4.31 -6.79
C HIS A 48 3.37 5.00 -7.91
N PHE A 49 2.82 4.22 -8.86
CA PHE A 49 2.07 4.74 -10.01
C PHE A 49 0.69 5.27 -9.62
N THR A 50 0.00 4.61 -8.69
CA THR A 50 -1.45 4.85 -8.45
C THR A 50 -1.80 5.30 -7.05
N ARG A 51 -0.86 5.24 -6.09
CA ARG A 51 -1.13 5.37 -4.66
C ARG A 51 -1.93 4.23 -4.02
N CYS A 52 -2.31 3.19 -4.77
CA CYS A 52 -2.98 2.02 -4.20
C CYS A 52 -2.15 1.43 -3.04
N GLY A 53 -2.78 1.35 -1.85
CA GLY A 53 -2.14 0.88 -0.62
C GLY A 53 -1.51 1.97 0.27
N MET A 54 -1.53 3.25 -0.13
CA MET A 54 -0.95 4.36 0.65
C MET A 54 -1.90 5.03 1.65
N GLY A 55 -3.18 4.65 1.65
CA GLY A 55 -4.16 5.18 2.59
C GLY A 55 -3.95 4.72 4.04
N PRO A 56 -4.75 5.20 5.00
CA PRO A 56 -4.59 4.89 6.43
C PRO A 56 -4.70 3.38 6.76
N CYS A 57 -5.32 2.59 5.89
CA CYS A 57 -5.37 1.14 6.03
C CYS A 57 -4.04 0.44 5.71
N GLN A 58 -3.11 1.13 5.03
CA GLN A 58 -1.80 0.64 4.58
C GLN A 58 -1.90 -0.65 3.75
N GLY A 59 -2.85 -0.68 2.82
CA GLY A 59 -3.01 -1.80 1.87
C GLY A 59 -3.69 -3.05 2.43
N ARG A 60 -4.14 -3.06 3.69
CA ARG A 60 -4.80 -4.22 4.31
C ARG A 60 -6.06 -4.72 3.58
N PHE A 61 -6.83 -3.80 2.99
CA PHE A 61 -8.07 -4.16 2.31
C PHE A 61 -7.87 -4.44 0.82
N CYS A 62 -6.97 -3.70 0.17
CA CYS A 62 -6.80 -3.76 -1.28
C CYS A 62 -5.62 -4.63 -1.72
N GLY A 63 -4.70 -5.00 -0.83
CA GLY A 63 -3.43 -5.64 -1.18
C GLY A 63 -3.59 -6.98 -1.87
N ASP A 64 -4.44 -7.87 -1.36
CA ASP A 64 -4.65 -9.17 -1.98
C ASP A 64 -5.39 -9.04 -3.30
N VAL A 65 -6.46 -8.24 -3.35
CA VAL A 65 -7.24 -8.03 -4.59
C VAL A 65 -6.37 -7.39 -5.69
N ALA A 66 -5.63 -6.33 -5.38
CA ALA A 66 -4.72 -5.67 -6.31
C ALA A 66 -3.57 -6.61 -6.74
N GLY A 67 -3.07 -7.43 -5.81
CA GLY A 67 -2.07 -8.46 -6.08
C GLY A 67 -2.58 -9.49 -7.08
N GLU A 68 -3.80 -10.00 -6.90
CA GLU A 68 -4.42 -10.97 -7.82
C GLU A 68 -4.73 -10.36 -9.20
N ILE A 69 -5.15 -9.09 -9.24
CA ILE A 69 -5.36 -8.36 -10.50
C ILE A 69 -4.05 -8.26 -11.30
N LEU A 70 -2.95 -7.87 -10.65
CA LEU A 70 -1.64 -7.83 -11.30
C LEU A 70 -1.14 -9.23 -11.64
N ALA A 71 -1.34 -10.21 -10.77
CA ALA A 71 -0.91 -11.59 -10.98
C ALA A 71 -1.59 -12.22 -12.20
N ALA A 72 -2.85 -11.87 -12.48
CA ALA A 72 -3.54 -12.30 -13.69
C ALA A 72 -2.87 -11.80 -14.99
N ARG A 73 -2.03 -10.75 -14.91
CA ARG A 73 -1.30 -10.16 -16.05
C ARG A 73 0.18 -10.57 -16.07
N VAL A 74 0.80 -10.67 -14.90
CA VAL A 74 2.22 -11.05 -14.72
C VAL A 74 2.42 -12.57 -14.78
N GLY A 75 1.40 -13.35 -14.40
CA GLY A 75 1.38 -14.81 -14.44
C GLY A 75 1.74 -15.50 -13.11
N SER A 76 2.13 -14.76 -12.06
CA SER A 76 2.45 -15.33 -10.74
C SER A 76 2.12 -14.33 -9.63
N ARG A 77 1.52 -14.84 -8.55
CA ARG A 77 1.24 -14.06 -7.34
C ARG A 77 2.52 -13.76 -6.57
N GLU A 78 3.46 -14.70 -6.56
CA GLU A 78 4.77 -14.58 -5.92
C GLU A 78 5.59 -13.46 -6.56
N ALA A 79 5.60 -13.39 -7.90
CA ALA A 79 6.32 -12.37 -8.65
C ALA A 79 5.83 -10.94 -8.36
N VAL A 80 4.52 -10.78 -8.12
CA VAL A 80 3.89 -9.49 -7.79
C VAL A 80 4.20 -9.04 -6.35
N GLY A 81 4.55 -9.97 -5.45
CA GLY A 81 4.96 -9.68 -4.08
C GLY A 81 3.85 -9.09 -3.20
N THR A 82 4.23 -8.45 -2.09
CA THR A 82 3.28 -7.76 -1.19
C THR A 82 3.73 -6.33 -0.95
N PHE A 83 2.83 -5.46 -0.49
CA PHE A 83 3.25 -4.13 -0.05
C PHE A 83 4.27 -4.26 1.09
N THR A 84 5.39 -3.54 0.99
CA THR A 84 6.39 -3.54 2.06
C THR A 84 5.82 -2.90 3.31
N ALA A 85 5.65 -3.70 4.37
CA ALA A 85 5.22 -3.22 5.67
C ALA A 85 6.26 -2.29 6.29
N ARG A 86 5.81 -1.20 6.91
CA ARG A 86 6.64 -0.23 7.63
C ARG A 86 6.01 0.09 8.98
N PRO A 87 6.81 0.29 10.04
CA PRO A 87 6.30 0.79 11.31
C PRO A 87 5.84 2.26 11.18
N PRO A 88 4.81 2.69 11.92
CA PRO A 88 3.93 1.88 12.77
C PRO A 88 2.90 1.08 11.94
N LEU A 89 2.53 -0.13 12.42
CA LEU A 89 1.65 -1.04 11.68
C LEU A 89 0.24 -0.45 11.44
N ARG A 90 -0.24 0.39 12.37
CA ARG A 90 -1.48 1.16 12.27
C ARG A 90 -1.16 2.62 12.60
N PRO A 91 -1.97 3.60 12.16
CA PRO A 91 -1.81 4.97 12.61
C PRO A 91 -1.80 5.03 14.15
N VAL A 92 -0.80 5.74 14.70
CA VAL A 92 -0.64 6.01 16.12
C VAL A 92 -0.61 7.52 16.30
N PRO A 93 -1.38 8.10 17.25
CA PRO A 93 -1.29 9.50 17.58
C PRO A 93 0.15 9.91 17.91
N LEU A 94 0.56 11.09 17.46
CA LEU A 94 1.93 11.56 17.69
C LEU A 94 2.22 11.76 19.19
N ALA A 95 1.21 12.14 19.98
CA ALA A 95 1.32 12.28 21.43
C ALA A 95 1.75 10.98 22.12
N ASP A 96 1.26 9.83 21.64
CA ASP A 96 1.62 8.52 22.18
C ASP A 96 3.07 8.13 21.83
N LEU A 97 3.65 8.71 20.78
CA LEU A 97 5.02 8.46 20.33
C LEU A 97 6.04 9.41 20.96
N MET A 98 5.64 10.66 21.22
CA MET A 98 6.53 11.72 21.72
C MET A 98 6.94 11.48 23.19
N GLY A 99 6.07 10.89 24.01
CA GLY A 99 6.26 10.89 25.46
C GLY A 99 6.04 12.29 26.06
N SER A 100 6.33 12.45 27.36
CA SER A 100 6.19 13.73 28.05
C SER A 100 7.51 14.49 28.08
N PHE A 101 7.56 15.65 27.44
CA PHE A 101 8.70 16.58 27.51
C PHE A 101 8.20 18.03 27.50
N ASP A 102 8.90 18.88 28.23
CA ASP A 102 8.73 20.34 28.20
C ASP A 102 9.76 20.95 27.23
N TYR A 103 9.48 22.14 26.71
CA TYR A 103 10.43 22.90 25.91
C TYR A 103 11.76 23.12 26.63
N ALA A 104 11.72 23.22 27.97
CA ALA A 104 12.91 23.33 28.82
C ALA A 104 13.84 22.10 28.77
N ASP A 105 13.34 20.94 28.33
CA ASP A 105 14.11 19.70 28.25
C ASP A 105 14.93 19.56 26.96
N ILE A 106 14.73 20.46 25.98
CA ILE A 106 15.42 20.41 24.68
C ILE A 106 16.89 20.82 24.86
N PRO A 107 17.87 19.94 24.58
CA PRO A 107 19.29 20.31 24.68
C PRO A 107 19.65 21.33 23.61
N ILE A 108 19.95 22.56 24.04
CA ILE A 108 20.45 23.62 23.16
C ILE A 108 21.97 23.47 23.06
N PRO A 109 22.54 23.09 21.90
CA PRO A 109 23.98 23.01 21.75
C PRO A 109 24.60 24.40 21.90
N ALA A 110 25.81 24.45 22.46
CA ALA A 110 26.57 25.69 22.51
C ALA A 110 26.75 26.25 21.09
N PRO A 111 26.64 27.58 20.90
CA PRO A 111 26.89 28.18 19.60
C PRO A 111 28.28 27.81 19.10
N ALA A 112 28.40 27.52 17.81
CA ALA A 112 29.68 27.24 17.19
C ALA A 112 30.63 28.45 17.42
N PRO A 113 31.92 28.22 17.72
CA PRO A 113 32.88 29.32 17.82
C PRO A 113 32.95 30.07 16.48
N LEU A 114 32.96 31.42 16.57
CA LEU A 114 33.17 32.32 15.44
C LEU A 114 34.56 32.15 14.83
#